data_AF-A0A553ZGU0-F1
#
_entry.id   AF-A0A553ZGU0-F1
#
_cell.length_a   1.000
_cell.length_b   1.000
_cell.length_c   1.000
_cell.angle_alpha   90.00
_cell.angle_beta   90.00
_cell.angle_gamma   90.00
#
_symmetry.space_group_name_H-M   'P 1'
#
loop_
_entity.id
_entity.type
_entity.pdbx_description
1 polymer ?
#
loop_
_entity_poly.entity_id
_entity_poly.type
_entity_poly.pdbx_seq_one_letter_code
_entity_poly.pdbx_strand_id
1 'polypeptide(L)'
;MTLYIDPPIWPGHGRMWSHLVSDVSFEELHRFASGIGVPPKAFERDHYDLPRERYDDAVRAGAVEVGSKELLRRLTAAGLRRPKHRPPDTWPADGAEAWPGPGPGPGPGPAR
;
A
#
# COMPACT_ATOMS: atom_id res chain seq x y z
N MET A 1 -9.45 7.59 19.04
CA MET A 1 -7.99 7.53 18.79
C MET A 1 -7.64 6.07 18.90
N THR A 2 -7.66 5.38 17.76
CA THR A 2 -7.56 3.93 17.74
C THR A 2 -6.62 3.52 16.62
N LEU A 3 -5.64 2.70 16.97
CA LEU A 3 -4.81 2.07 15.96
C LEU A 3 -5.41 0.73 15.60
N TYR A 4 -5.42 0.43 14.31
CA TYR A 4 -5.99 -0.79 13.76
C TYR A 4 -4.90 -1.62 13.12
N ILE A 5 -4.88 -2.90 13.42
CA ILE A 5 -3.96 -3.88 12.84
C ILE A 5 -4.74 -5.01 12.19
N ASP A 6 -4.30 -5.51 11.04
CA ASP A 6 -4.86 -6.74 10.46
C ASP A 6 -4.04 -8.00 10.82
N PRO A 7 -4.67 -9.19 10.81
CA PRO A 7 -3.93 -10.43 11.03
C PRO A 7 -2.77 -10.59 10.04
N PRO A 8 -1.66 -11.24 10.43
CA PRO A 8 -0.50 -11.40 9.57
C PRO A 8 -0.76 -12.48 8.50
N ILE A 9 -1.53 -12.10 7.48
CA ILE A 9 -2.01 -12.95 6.37
C ILE A 9 -1.44 -12.51 5.01
N TRP A 10 -0.65 -11.43 4.97
CA TRP A 10 -0.07 -10.93 3.73
C TRP A 10 1.32 -11.54 3.49
N PRO A 11 1.51 -12.35 2.43
CA PRO A 11 2.81 -12.93 2.14
C PRO A 11 3.75 -11.90 1.48
N GLY A 12 5.01 -11.85 1.93
CA GLY A 12 6.04 -10.99 1.34
C GLY A 12 7.43 -11.31 1.89
N HIS A 13 8.47 -11.26 1.06
CA HIS A 13 9.87 -11.51 1.48
C HIS A 13 10.07 -12.79 2.33
N GLY A 14 9.33 -13.86 2.04
CA GLY A 14 9.39 -15.13 2.78
C GLY A 14 8.76 -15.09 4.19
N ARG A 15 7.97 -14.06 4.49
CA ARG A 15 7.32 -13.84 5.79
C ARG A 15 5.86 -13.43 5.61
N MET A 16 5.12 -13.46 6.71
CA MET A 16 3.76 -12.94 6.78
C MET A 16 3.76 -11.56 7.41
N TRP A 17 2.90 -10.68 6.90
CA TRP A 17 2.85 -9.27 7.26
C TRP A 17 1.45 -8.84 7.65
N SER A 18 1.42 -7.84 8.52
CA SER A 18 0.26 -7.10 9.00
C SER A 18 0.43 -5.63 8.61
N HIS A 19 -0.69 -4.94 8.42
CA HIS A 19 -0.76 -3.52 8.22
C HIS A 19 -1.27 -2.86 9.50
N LEU A 20 -0.62 -1.76 9.89
CA LEU A 20 -1.02 -0.93 11.03
C LEU A 20 -1.38 0.48 10.55
N VAL A 21 -2.56 0.98 10.94
CA VAL A 21 -3.05 2.32 10.56
C VAL A 21 -3.62 3.08 11.76
N SER A 22 -3.78 4.38 11.58
CA SER A 22 -4.58 5.25 12.45
C SER A 22 -5.85 5.73 11.75
N ASP A 23 -6.90 6.00 12.54
CA ASP A 23 -8.11 6.72 12.11
C ASP A 23 -8.11 8.23 12.43
N VAL A 24 -7.03 8.76 13.02
CA VAL A 24 -6.95 10.17 13.45
C VAL A 24 -5.76 10.91 12.83
N SER A 25 -4.54 10.37 12.91
CA SER A 25 -3.32 11.06 12.44
C SER A 25 -2.15 10.10 12.15
N PHE A 26 -1.20 10.54 11.33
CA PHE A 26 0.08 9.82 11.19
C PHE A 26 1.04 10.04 12.35
N GLU A 27 0.93 11.18 13.04
CA GLU A 27 1.82 11.50 14.16
C GLU A 27 1.72 10.44 15.27
N GLU A 28 0.49 10.07 15.65
CA GLU A 28 0.29 9.01 16.64
C GLU A 28 0.74 7.65 16.13
N LEU A 29 0.57 7.38 14.83
CA LEU A 29 0.94 6.13 14.20
C LEU A 29 2.46 5.96 14.26
N HIS A 30 3.21 7.03 13.97
CA HIS A 30 4.65 7.08 14.13
C HIS A 30 5.08 6.91 15.59
N ARG A 31 4.42 7.61 16.52
CA ARG A 31 4.72 7.49 17.96
C ARG A 31 4.51 6.07 18.47
N PHE A 32 3.41 5.44 18.08
CA PHE A 32 3.10 4.07 18.47
C PHE A 32 4.08 3.07 17.85
N ALA A 33 4.34 3.17 16.53
CA ALA A 33 5.29 2.32 15.84
C ALA A 33 6.69 2.40 16.47
N SER A 34 7.15 3.61 16.81
CA SER A 34 8.40 3.81 17.54
C SER A 34 8.36 3.18 18.93
N GLY A 35 7.23 3.25 19.64
CA GLY A 35 7.05 2.65 20.97
C GLY A 35 7.16 1.12 20.99
N ILE A 36 6.77 0.45 19.90
CA ILE A 36 6.93 -1.00 19.73
C ILE A 36 8.20 -1.41 18.97
N GLY A 37 9.10 -0.46 18.71
CA GLY A 37 10.39 -0.70 18.06
C GLY A 37 10.30 -0.97 16.55
N VAL A 38 9.22 -0.54 15.89
CA VAL A 38 9.09 -0.62 14.43
C VAL A 38 9.85 0.55 13.80
N PRO A 39 10.78 0.29 12.84
CA PRO A 39 11.60 1.33 12.27
C PRO A 39 10.80 2.25 11.33
N PRO A 40 11.14 3.55 11.21
CA PRO A 40 10.43 4.49 10.34
C PRO A 40 10.35 4.07 8.87
N LYS A 41 11.34 3.32 8.38
CA LYS A 41 11.38 2.80 7.00
C LYS A 41 10.28 1.78 6.67
N ALA A 42 9.59 1.25 7.67
CA ALA A 42 8.46 0.35 7.47
C ALA A 42 7.15 1.11 7.18
N PHE A 43 7.18 2.45 7.15
CA PHE A 43 6.04 3.28 6.81
C PHE A 43 5.85 3.38 5.29
N GLU A 44 4.76 2.83 4.79
CA GLU A 44 4.36 2.86 3.39
C GLU A 44 3.27 3.93 3.14
N ARG A 45 3.65 5.20 3.34
CA ARG A 45 2.87 6.43 3.04
C ARG A 45 1.66 6.70 3.93
N ASP A 46 0.93 5.67 4.35
CA ASP A 46 -0.26 5.81 5.20
C ASP A 46 -0.46 4.67 6.22
N HIS A 47 0.38 3.65 6.18
CA HIS A 47 0.37 2.52 7.09
C HIS A 47 1.80 2.07 7.40
N TYR A 48 1.96 1.25 8.43
CA TYR A 48 3.19 0.50 8.67
C TYR A 48 3.01 -0.97 8.29
N ASP A 49 4.03 -1.53 7.64
CA ASP A 49 4.16 -2.97 7.42
C ASP A 49 4.89 -3.61 8.60
N LEU A 50 4.17 -4.45 9.35
CA LEU A 50 4.68 -5.19 10.48
C LEU A 50 4.87 -6.65 10.09
N PRO A 51 6.04 -7.24 10.31
CA PRO A 51 6.18 -8.67 10.14
C PRO A 51 5.44 -9.40 11.28
N ARG A 52 5.01 -10.64 11.05
CA ARG A 52 4.21 -11.46 11.98
C ARG A 52 4.72 -11.43 13.42
N GLU A 53 6.02 -11.41 13.64
CA GLU A 53 6.64 -11.43 14.97
C GLU A 53 6.37 -10.15 15.78
N ARG A 54 5.96 -9.05 15.13
CA ARG A 54 5.55 -7.79 15.77
C ARG A 54 4.04 -7.65 15.95
N TYR A 55 3.27 -8.60 15.43
CA TYR A 55 1.82 -8.57 15.50
C TYR A 55 1.33 -8.54 16.97
N ASP A 56 1.80 -9.49 17.77
CA ASP A 56 1.39 -9.60 19.18
C ASP A 56 1.86 -8.39 20.00
N ASP A 57 2.99 -7.78 19.63
CA ASP A 57 3.49 -6.55 20.25
C ASP A 57 2.54 -5.39 20.02
N ALA A 58 2.03 -5.23 18.80
CA ALA A 58 1.07 -4.18 18.46
C ALA A 58 -0.26 -4.39 19.19
N VAL A 59 -0.80 -5.62 19.20
CA VAL A 59 -2.05 -5.93 19.92
C VAL A 59 -1.90 -5.67 21.42
N ARG A 60 -0.79 -6.12 22.02
CA ARG A 60 -0.50 -5.91 23.45
C ARG A 60 -0.29 -4.43 23.81
N ALA A 61 0.24 -3.64 22.88
CA ALA A 61 0.39 -2.20 23.03
C ALA A 61 -0.93 -1.42 22.85
N GLY A 62 -2.02 -2.11 22.46
CA GLY A 62 -3.37 -1.53 22.37
C GLY A 62 -3.88 -1.30 20.94
N ALA A 63 -3.21 -1.83 19.92
CA ALA A 63 -3.79 -1.86 18.58
C ALA A 63 -4.98 -2.84 18.54
N VAL A 64 -6.06 -2.42 17.89
CA VAL A 64 -7.28 -3.21 17.75
C VAL A 64 -7.18 -4.06 16.48
N GLU A 65 -7.22 -5.38 16.64
CA GLU A 65 -7.29 -6.31 15.52
C GLU A 65 -8.61 -6.12 14.75
N VAL A 66 -8.50 -5.93 13.44
CA VAL A 66 -9.62 -5.88 12.50
C VAL A 66 -9.23 -6.56 11.18
N GLY A 67 -10.21 -6.97 10.37
CA GLY A 67 -9.90 -7.47 9.03
C GLY A 67 -9.34 -6.36 8.11
N SER A 68 -8.49 -6.71 7.15
CA SER A 68 -7.85 -5.75 6.23
C SER A 68 -8.84 -4.85 5.48
N LYS A 69 -10.02 -5.38 5.12
CA LYS A 69 -11.09 -4.58 4.49
C LYS A 69 -11.64 -3.51 5.43
N GLU A 70 -11.79 -3.83 6.70
CA GLU A 70 -12.26 -2.90 7.72
C GLU A 70 -11.20 -1.84 8.03
N LEU A 71 -9.95 -2.29 8.16
CA LEU A 71 -8.78 -1.41 8.30
C LEU A 71 -8.74 -0.35 7.19
N LEU A 72 -8.85 -0.78 5.93
CA LEU A 72 -8.88 0.11 4.78
C LEU A 72 -10.08 1.07 4.78
N ARG A 73 -11.27 0.58 5.18
CA ARG A 73 -12.47 1.43 5.31
C ARG A 73 -12.26 2.54 6.33
N ARG A 74 -11.69 2.25 7.49
CA ARG A 74 -11.42 3.24 8.54
C ARG A 74 -10.38 4.27 8.10
N LEU A 75 -9.28 3.80 7.52
CA LEU A 75 -8.24 4.69 6.96
C LEU A 75 -8.80 5.63 5.89
N THR A 76 -9.70 5.13 5.04
CA THR A 76 -10.36 5.94 3.99
C THR A 76 -11.35 6.94 4.59
N ALA A 77 -12.18 6.50 5.54
CA ALA A 77 -13.13 7.38 6.23
C ALA A 77 -12.43 8.50 7.03
N ALA A 78 -11.23 8.23 7.55
CA ALA A 78 -10.38 9.21 8.22
C ALA A 78 -9.71 10.22 7.25
N GLY A 79 -9.82 10.03 5.93
CA GLY A 79 -9.15 10.87 4.94
C GLY A 79 -7.64 10.70 4.90
N LEU A 80 -7.11 9.64 5.50
CA LEU A 80 -5.67 9.39 5.62
C LEU A 80 -5.11 8.49 4.50
N ARG A 81 -5.97 7.87 3.68
CA ARG A 81 -5.52 6.97 2.60
C ARG A 81 -4.69 7.69 1.53
N ARG A 82 -3.49 7.17 1.24
CA ARG A 82 -2.53 7.60 0.20
C ARG A 82 -2.14 6.44 -0.74
N PRO A 83 -2.94 6.15 -1.79
CA PRO A 83 -2.73 5.00 -2.69
C PRO A 83 -1.40 5.04 -3.45
N LYS A 84 -0.74 3.87 -3.62
CA LYS A 84 0.58 3.77 -4.27
C LYS A 84 0.59 4.33 -5.70
N HIS A 85 -0.50 4.15 -6.45
CA HIS A 85 -0.78 4.81 -7.72
C HIS A 85 -2.30 4.97 -7.89
N ARG A 86 -2.76 6.20 -8.18
CA ARG A 86 -3.91 6.39 -9.07
C ARG A 86 -3.32 7.11 -10.28
N PRO A 87 -3.17 6.47 -11.46
CA PRO A 87 -3.01 7.25 -12.68
C PRO A 87 -4.20 8.21 -12.74
N PRO A 88 -4.03 9.49 -13.13
CA PRO A 88 -5.16 10.41 -13.20
C PRO A 88 -6.30 9.77 -14.01
N ASP A 89 -7.55 9.98 -13.57
CA ASP A 89 -8.77 9.61 -14.32
C ASP A 89 -8.93 10.49 -15.58
N THR A 90 -7.84 10.75 -16.30
CA THR A 90 -7.82 11.54 -17.52
C THR A 90 -7.17 10.72 -18.61
N TRP A 91 -7.90 9.73 -19.12
CA TRP A 91 -7.95 9.63 -20.57
C TRP A 91 -9.01 10.65 -21.02
N PRO A 92 -8.73 11.58 -21.93
CA PRO A 92 -9.80 12.36 -22.53
C PRO A 92 -10.68 11.36 -23.27
N ALA A 93 -11.90 11.13 -22.75
CA ALA A 93 -12.97 10.69 -23.61
C ALA A 93 -13.27 11.91 -24.49
N ASP A 94 -12.49 12.06 -25.56
CA ASP A 94 -12.78 12.79 -26.80
C ASP A 94 -11.51 12.89 -27.66
N GLY A 95 -11.52 12.24 -28.82
CA GLY A 95 -10.75 12.68 -29.99
C GLY A 95 -9.42 11.98 -30.25
N ALA A 96 -9.33 11.38 -31.44
CA ALA A 96 -8.17 10.73 -32.02
C ALA A 96 -7.00 11.71 -32.29
N GLU A 97 -5.76 11.24 -32.09
CA GLU A 97 -4.78 11.24 -33.17
C GLU A 97 -3.71 10.16 -32.93
N ALA A 98 -3.35 9.47 -34.00
CA ALA A 98 -2.61 8.22 -34.01
C ALA A 98 -1.17 8.36 -33.51
N TRP A 99 -0.73 7.38 -32.72
CA TRP A 99 0.70 7.09 -32.58
C TRP A 99 1.16 6.41 -33.88
N PRO A 100 2.07 6.97 -34.69
CA PRO A 100 2.68 6.22 -35.77
C PRO A 100 3.73 5.31 -35.12
N GLY A 101 3.40 4.04 -34.93
CA GLY A 101 4.40 3.03 -34.62
C GLY A 101 5.48 3.01 -35.71
N PRO A 102 6.74 2.64 -35.39
CA PRO A 102 7.77 2.47 -36.41
C PRO A 102 7.30 1.39 -37.39
N GLY A 103 7.21 1.76 -38.68
CA GLY A 103 6.65 0.93 -39.74
C GLY A 103 7.35 -0.42 -39.91
N PRO A 104 6.71 -1.37 -40.62
CA PRO A 104 7.25 -2.69 -40.83
C PRO A 104 8.52 -2.61 -41.68
N GLY A 105 9.64 -3.12 -41.15
CA GLY A 105 10.87 -3.29 -41.91
C GLY A 105 10.66 -4.23 -43.11
N PRO A 106 11.34 -4.00 -44.23
CA PRO A 106 11.17 -4.82 -45.43
C PRO A 106 11.68 -6.25 -45.20
N GLY A 107 10.88 -7.22 -45.66
CA GLY A 107 11.15 -8.66 -45.57
C GLY A 107 12.38 -9.13 -46.36
N PRO A 108 12.72 -10.43 -46.24
CA PRO A 108 13.99 -10.98 -46.71
C PRO A 108 14.06 -11.03 -48.24
N GLY A 109 15.14 -10.50 -48.80
CA GLY A 109 15.49 -10.68 -50.22
C GLY A 109 15.97 -12.11 -50.51
N PRO A 110 15.86 -12.60 -51.76
CA PRO A 110 16.09 -14.00 -52.08
C PRO A 110 17.57 -14.37 -52.14
N ALA A 111 17.83 -15.63 -51.81
CA ALA A 111 19.12 -16.30 -51.83
C ALA A 111 19.79 -16.28 -53.22
N ARG A 112 21.12 -16.19 -53.21
CA ARG A 112 22.03 -16.61 -54.27
C ARG A 112 23.20 -17.36 -53.65
#